data_AF-A0A0X3PG93-F1
#
_entry.id   AF-A0A0X3PG93-F1
#
_cell.length_a   1.000
_cell.length_b   1.000
_cell.length_c   1.000
_cell.angle_alpha   90.00
_cell.angle_beta   90.00
_cell.angle_gamma   90.00
#
_symmetry.space_group_name_H-M   'P 1'
#
loop_
_entity.id
_entity.type
_entity.pdbx_description
1 polymer ?
#
loop_
_entity_poly.entity_id
_entity_poly.type
_entity_poly.pdbx_seq_one_letter_code
_entity_poly.pdbx_strand_id
1 'polypeptide(L)'
;MRLNQNFVKNAQHLTAEYCRQNRKLILACDMDETLLTESDDEQHVIIRPKALYMLKNLRVYYELCLITYSTRERARQILNMRLDPNGKLFNGRVLCREDVMAGFTNKQEAFFAHLPQDTRKTRISKVRSGLHGATVRPPAWPYVVILDDFPAAWSNLASCIPIRPFFVGAAAMTAVSGRPIPKLLAGECGYVLSVHRFLCKIHAIVFPKHSIQTMPSHDSGQNVADEQKREKKHTTKTKTTTPPTAYATLLNLRRRINSNQRFRNLCYLDPGHMLNLDTKAVGGAGERRVQSLYAQRIPISSFERKLT
;
A
#
# COMPACT_ATOMS: atom_id res chain seq x y z
N MET A 1 7.65 24.59 -11.05
CA MET A 1 8.00 23.29 -10.45
C MET A 1 8.12 22.25 -11.55
N ARG A 2 9.27 21.57 -11.69
CA ARG A 2 9.48 20.59 -12.77
C ARG A 2 9.30 19.18 -12.22
N LEU A 3 8.30 18.46 -12.73
CA LEU A 3 8.06 17.06 -12.37
C LEU A 3 9.13 16.14 -13.01
N ASN A 4 9.42 15.02 -12.36
CA ASN A 4 10.23 13.94 -12.89
C ASN A 4 9.55 13.33 -14.12
N GLN A 5 10.09 13.63 -15.30
CA GLN A 5 9.47 13.22 -16.57
C GLN A 5 9.50 11.72 -16.79
N ASN A 6 10.51 11.01 -16.26
CA ASN A 6 10.57 9.56 -16.37
C ASN A 6 9.45 8.90 -15.56
N PHE A 7 9.21 9.38 -14.34
CA PHE A 7 8.07 8.91 -13.54
C PHE A 7 6.76 9.20 -14.26
N VAL A 8 6.53 10.45 -14.68
CA VAL A 8 5.27 10.88 -15.33
C VAL A 8 4.98 10.02 -16.57
N LYS A 9 5.98 9.80 -17.43
CA LYS A 9 5.85 8.93 -18.61
C LYS A 9 5.45 7.50 -18.24
N ASN A 10 6.09 6.92 -17.24
CA ASN A 10 5.83 5.53 -16.84
C ASN A 10 4.58 5.36 -15.96
N ALA A 11 4.05 6.44 -15.39
CA ALA A 11 2.85 6.47 -14.57
C ALA A 11 1.60 7.00 -15.31
N GLN A 12 1.72 7.41 -16.58
CA GLN A 12 0.61 8.04 -17.33
C GLN A 12 -0.67 7.19 -17.41
N HIS A 13 -0.52 5.85 -17.36
CA HIS A 13 -1.64 4.92 -17.39
C HIS A 13 -2.33 4.76 -16.03
N LEU A 14 -1.73 5.21 -14.93
CA LEU A 14 -2.23 5.06 -13.55
C LEU A 14 -3.42 6.00 -13.27
N THR A 15 -4.51 5.79 -14.00
CA THR A 15 -5.77 6.51 -13.88
C THR A 15 -6.77 5.71 -13.05
N ALA A 16 -7.81 6.37 -12.53
CA ALA A 16 -8.91 5.69 -11.86
C ALA A 16 -9.56 4.61 -12.74
N GLU A 17 -9.66 4.89 -14.04
CA GLU A 17 -10.26 3.97 -15.01
C GLU A 17 -9.37 2.76 -15.26
N TYR A 18 -8.06 2.97 -15.44
CA TYR A 18 -7.10 1.87 -15.55
C TYR A 18 -7.17 0.94 -14.35
N CYS A 19 -7.18 1.49 -13.13
CA CYS A 19 -7.29 0.69 -11.90
C CYS A 19 -8.53 -0.21 -11.89
N ARG A 20 -9.69 0.32 -12.32
CA ARG A 20 -10.92 -0.45 -12.42
C ARG A 20 -10.87 -1.52 -13.51
N GLN A 21 -10.51 -1.14 -14.73
CA GLN A 21 -10.51 -2.04 -15.89
C GLN A 21 -9.50 -3.18 -15.72
N ASN A 22 -8.29 -2.87 -15.25
CA ASN A 22 -7.22 -3.84 -15.06
C ASN A 22 -7.27 -4.51 -13.68
N ARG A 23 -8.24 -4.13 -12.85
CA ARG A 23 -8.39 -4.60 -11.46
C ARG A 23 -7.06 -4.49 -10.71
N LYS A 24 -6.36 -3.37 -10.85
CA LYS A 24 -5.09 -3.10 -10.19
C LYS A 24 -5.21 -1.92 -9.25
N LEU A 25 -4.64 -2.07 -8.06
CA LEU A 25 -4.38 -0.98 -7.14
C LEU A 25 -3.01 -0.34 -7.44
N ILE A 26 -2.67 0.77 -6.81
CA ILE A 26 -1.34 1.39 -6.90
C ILE A 26 -0.68 1.21 -5.54
N LEU A 27 0.52 0.64 -5.49
CA LEU A 27 1.31 0.50 -4.27
C LEU A 27 2.47 1.48 -4.30
N ALA A 28 2.42 2.49 -3.44
CA ALA A 28 3.54 3.39 -3.17
C ALA A 28 4.32 2.87 -1.96
N CYS A 29 5.57 2.47 -2.16
CA CYS A 29 6.42 1.94 -1.08
C CYS A 29 7.58 2.88 -0.79
N ASP A 30 7.93 3.01 0.49
CA ASP A 30 9.27 3.48 0.87
C ASP A 30 10.34 2.41 0.66
N MET A 31 11.60 2.82 0.75
CA MET A 31 12.78 1.97 0.63
C MET A 31 13.42 1.69 1.99
N ASP A 32 13.95 2.72 2.64
CA ASP A 32 14.74 2.63 3.86
C ASP A 32 13.85 2.29 5.06
N GLU A 33 14.30 1.39 5.94
CA GLU A 33 13.57 0.85 7.10
C GLU A 33 12.24 0.15 6.77
N THR A 34 11.79 0.19 5.52
CA THR A 34 10.58 -0.47 5.02
C THR A 34 10.93 -1.74 4.26
N LEU A 35 11.76 -1.65 3.22
CA LEU A 35 12.17 -2.76 2.34
C LEU A 35 13.59 -3.25 2.64
N LEU A 36 14.43 -2.42 3.24
CA LEU A 36 15.83 -2.70 3.54
C LEU A 36 16.32 -1.88 4.73
N THR A 37 17.49 -2.23 5.24
CA THR A 37 18.26 -1.43 6.18
C THR A 37 19.72 -1.42 5.74
N GLU A 38 20.49 -0.48 6.27
CA GLU A 38 21.95 -0.57 6.27
C GLU A 38 22.42 -1.34 7.51
N SER A 39 23.57 -2.00 7.38
CA SER A 39 24.34 -2.52 8.50
C SER A 39 24.95 -1.37 9.32
N ASP A 40 25.38 -1.68 10.55
CA ASP A 40 25.98 -0.68 11.45
C ASP A 40 27.30 -0.09 10.93
N ASP A 41 27.97 -0.76 9.99
CA ASP A 41 29.16 -0.23 9.30
C ASP A 41 28.80 0.69 8.11
N GLU A 42 27.50 0.91 7.85
CA GLU A 42 26.94 1.67 6.72
C GLU A 42 27.39 1.19 5.32
N GLN A 43 28.11 0.07 5.25
CA GLN A 43 28.68 -0.45 4.00
C GLN A 43 27.77 -1.49 3.31
N HIS A 44 26.91 -2.17 4.07
CA HIS A 44 26.11 -3.28 3.54
C HIS A 44 24.60 -3.01 3.57
N VAL A 45 23.99 -3.11 2.40
CA VAL A 45 22.53 -3.04 2.25
C VAL A 45 21.92 -4.41 2.51
N ILE A 46 21.09 -4.51 3.55
CA ILE A 46 20.39 -5.74 3.93
C ILE A 46 18.94 -5.62 3.48
N ILE A 47 18.54 -6.47 2.52
CA ILE A 47 17.15 -6.53 2.08
C ILE A 47 16.31 -7.23 3.14
N ARG A 48 15.16 -6.64 3.49
CA ARG A 48 14.23 -7.23 4.43
C ARG A 48 13.78 -8.60 3.94
N PRO A 49 13.87 -9.66 4.77
CA PRO A 49 13.52 -11.01 4.36
C PRO A 49 12.12 -11.08 3.73
N LYS A 50 12.02 -11.75 2.57
CA LYS A 50 10.80 -11.88 1.75
C LYS A 50 10.24 -10.57 1.16
N ALA A 51 10.89 -9.41 1.30
CA ALA A 51 10.40 -8.17 0.67
C ALA A 51 10.32 -8.29 -0.86
N LEU A 52 11.36 -8.82 -1.51
CA LEU A 52 11.34 -9.07 -2.95
C LEU A 52 10.29 -10.10 -3.37
N TYR A 53 10.09 -11.14 -2.55
CA TYR A 53 9.03 -12.11 -2.78
C TYR A 53 7.66 -11.43 -2.75
N MET A 54 7.40 -10.61 -1.72
CA MET A 54 6.16 -9.84 -1.61
C MET A 54 5.97 -8.92 -2.82
N LEU A 55 6.95 -8.07 -3.14
CA LEU A 55 6.83 -7.12 -4.25
C LEU A 55 6.59 -7.83 -5.59
N LYS A 56 7.33 -8.90 -5.90
CA LYS A 56 7.15 -9.67 -7.15
C LYS A 56 5.75 -10.27 -7.26
N ASN A 57 5.23 -10.86 -6.18
CA ASN A 57 3.90 -11.46 -6.18
C ASN A 57 2.77 -10.41 -6.16
N LEU A 58 3.01 -9.20 -5.67
CA LEU A 58 2.01 -8.13 -5.71
C LEU A 58 1.82 -7.52 -7.11
N ARG A 59 2.72 -7.74 -8.07
CA ARG A 59 2.63 -7.15 -9.43
C ARG A 59 1.35 -7.52 -10.18
N VAL A 60 0.72 -8.65 -9.86
CA VAL A 60 -0.57 -9.06 -10.46
C VAL A 60 -1.76 -8.28 -9.89
N TYR A 61 -1.60 -7.69 -8.70
CA TYR A 61 -2.65 -6.95 -7.98
C TYR A 61 -2.39 -5.44 -7.93
N TYR A 62 -1.13 -5.02 -8.05
CA TYR A 62 -0.68 -3.64 -7.85
C TYR A 62 0.28 -3.18 -8.95
N GLU A 63 0.16 -1.92 -9.35
CA GLU A 63 1.25 -1.17 -10.00
C GLU A 63 2.16 -0.58 -8.92
N LEU A 64 3.43 -0.97 -8.94
CA LEU A 64 4.40 -0.61 -7.90
C LEU A 64 5.11 0.70 -8.22
N CYS A 65 5.20 1.57 -7.22
CA CYS A 65 5.96 2.83 -7.24
C CYS A 65 6.88 2.86 -6.01
N LEU A 66 8.12 3.35 -6.19
CA LEU A 66 9.07 3.58 -5.09
C LEU A 66 9.16 5.08 -4.81
N ILE A 67 8.94 5.50 -3.56
CA ILE A 67 9.03 6.90 -3.15
C ILE A 67 9.87 6.98 -1.88
N THR A 68 11.09 7.50 -2.01
CA THR A 68 12.10 7.47 -0.95
C THR A 68 12.70 8.86 -0.71
N TYR A 69 13.15 9.11 0.53
CA TYR A 69 14.01 10.24 0.86
C TYR A 69 15.50 9.95 0.64
N SER A 70 15.85 8.81 0.03
CA SER A 70 17.20 8.58 -0.44
C SER A 70 17.53 9.40 -1.68
N THR A 71 18.80 9.77 -1.82
CA THR A 71 19.30 10.44 -3.03
C THR A 71 19.11 9.52 -4.24
N ARG A 72 18.96 10.12 -5.42
CA ARG A 72 18.79 9.37 -6.67
C ARG A 72 19.94 8.43 -6.95
N GLU A 73 21.17 8.87 -6.65
CA GLU A 73 22.36 8.06 -6.85
C GLU A 73 22.35 6.81 -5.95
N ARG A 74 22.06 6.97 -4.65
CA ARG A 74 21.95 5.83 -3.72
C ARG A 74 20.82 4.89 -4.12
N ALA A 75 19.64 5.42 -4.40
CA ALA A 75 18.48 4.61 -4.81
C ALA A 75 18.79 3.82 -6.09
N ARG A 76 19.43 4.43 -7.08
CA ARG A 76 19.84 3.77 -8.33
C ARG A 76 20.83 2.63 -8.08
N GLN A 77 21.83 2.84 -7.23
CA GLN A 77 22.81 1.80 -6.88
C GLN A 77 22.12 0.59 -6.22
N ILE A 78 21.26 0.83 -5.24
CA ILE A 78 20.51 -0.21 -4.53
C ILE A 78 19.57 -0.97 -5.46
N LEU A 79 18.83 -0.25 -6.32
CA LEU A 79 17.92 -0.85 -7.29
C LEU A 79 18.68 -1.78 -8.24
N ASN A 80 19.77 -1.29 -8.83
CA ASN A 80 20.55 -2.05 -9.80
C ASN A 80 21.23 -3.28 -9.18
N MET A 81 21.69 -3.18 -7.93
CA MET A 81 22.45 -4.25 -7.30
C MET A 81 21.60 -5.27 -6.53
N ARG A 82 20.47 -4.84 -5.93
CA ARG A 82 19.80 -5.63 -4.87
C ARG A 82 18.29 -5.72 -5.01
N LEU A 83 17.60 -4.67 -5.47
CA LEU A 83 16.13 -4.61 -5.42
C LEU A 83 15.42 -4.86 -6.76
N ASP A 84 15.82 -4.19 -7.84
CA ASP A 84 15.19 -4.29 -9.16
C ASP A 84 16.24 -4.25 -10.29
N PRO A 85 17.17 -5.23 -10.39
CA PRO A 85 18.28 -5.17 -11.34
C PRO A 85 17.88 -5.10 -12.81
N ASN A 86 16.67 -5.57 -13.15
CA ASN A 86 16.15 -5.54 -14.52
C ASN A 86 15.16 -4.39 -14.76
N GLY A 87 14.93 -3.53 -13.77
CA GLY A 87 14.01 -2.39 -13.84
C GLY A 87 12.54 -2.77 -14.07
N LYS A 88 12.15 -4.04 -13.93
CA LYS A 88 10.80 -4.51 -14.25
C LYS A 88 9.83 -4.38 -13.08
N LEU A 89 10.33 -4.25 -11.85
CA LEU A 89 9.51 -4.19 -10.64
C LEU A 89 8.82 -2.83 -10.54
N PHE A 90 9.58 -1.74 -10.62
CA PHE A 90 9.07 -0.38 -10.53
C PHE A 90 8.90 0.30 -11.90
N ASN A 91 9.53 -0.22 -12.95
CA ASN A 91 9.39 0.26 -14.33
C ASN A 91 9.55 1.79 -14.45
N GLY A 92 10.59 2.34 -13.82
CA GLY A 92 10.88 3.78 -13.84
C GLY A 92 9.97 4.66 -12.95
N ARG A 93 9.02 4.08 -12.22
CA ARG A 93 8.16 4.80 -11.25
C ARG A 93 8.86 4.93 -9.90
N VAL A 94 9.97 5.66 -9.91
CA VAL A 94 10.81 5.94 -8.74
C VAL A 94 10.89 7.45 -8.52
N LEU A 95 10.53 7.91 -7.33
CA LEU A 95 10.77 9.27 -6.86
C LEU A 95 11.79 9.23 -5.72
N CYS A 96 12.85 10.03 -5.86
CA CYS A 96 13.93 10.14 -4.87
C CYS A 96 13.83 11.46 -4.12
N ARG A 97 14.76 11.70 -3.18
CA ARG A 97 14.83 12.94 -2.38
C ARG A 97 14.70 14.18 -3.23
N GLU A 98 15.41 14.24 -4.35
CA GLU A 98 15.45 15.40 -5.23
C GLU A 98 14.10 15.64 -5.92
N ASP A 99 13.28 14.60 -6.11
CA ASP A 99 11.94 14.72 -6.69
C ASP A 99 10.91 15.12 -5.62
N VAL A 100 11.06 14.59 -4.39
CA VAL A 100 10.18 14.91 -3.26
C VAL A 100 10.44 16.31 -2.73
N MET A 101 11.70 16.76 -2.71
CA MET A 101 12.10 18.08 -2.23
C MET A 101 12.14 19.13 -3.35
N ALA A 102 11.64 18.83 -4.56
CA ALA A 102 11.56 19.78 -5.68
C ALA A 102 10.46 20.87 -5.48
N GLY A 103 10.27 21.33 -4.25
CA GLY A 103 9.26 22.30 -3.83
C GLY A 103 7.97 21.67 -3.27
N PHE A 104 7.94 20.36 -3.02
CA PHE A 104 6.84 19.73 -2.29
C PHE A 104 7.17 19.62 -0.81
N THR A 105 6.14 19.57 0.02
CA THR A 105 6.26 19.50 1.48
C THR A 105 6.62 18.10 1.95
N ASN A 106 6.15 17.07 1.24
CA ASN A 106 6.32 15.67 1.65
C ASN A 106 6.10 14.67 0.49
N LYS A 107 6.26 13.37 0.77
CA LYS A 107 6.11 12.29 -0.22
C LYS A 107 4.71 12.23 -0.83
N GLN A 108 3.66 12.49 -0.05
CA GLN A 108 2.29 12.48 -0.57
C GLN A 108 2.09 13.54 -1.65
N GLU A 109 2.50 14.77 -1.37
CA GLU A 109 2.34 15.87 -2.31
C GLU A 109 3.13 15.64 -3.60
N ALA A 110 4.40 15.22 -3.47
CA ALA A 110 5.22 14.86 -4.61
C ALA A 110 4.58 13.72 -5.42
N PHE A 111 4.23 12.61 -4.79
CA PHE A 111 3.66 11.46 -5.48
C PHE A 111 2.34 11.82 -6.20
N PHE A 112 1.45 12.55 -5.54
CA PHE A 112 0.17 12.94 -6.13
C PHE A 112 0.32 13.91 -7.30
N ALA A 113 1.30 14.82 -7.26
CA ALA A 113 1.60 15.71 -8.38
C ALA A 113 2.14 14.96 -9.62
N HIS A 114 2.82 13.82 -9.41
CA HIS A 114 3.39 13.01 -10.49
C HIS A 114 2.40 11.99 -11.10
N LEU A 115 1.24 11.78 -10.49
CA LEU A 115 0.17 10.95 -11.05
C LEU A 115 -0.67 11.72 -12.09
N PRO A 116 -1.36 11.02 -13.02
CA PRO A 116 -2.24 11.66 -13.99
C PRO A 116 -3.29 12.56 -13.34
N GLN A 117 -3.38 13.81 -13.80
CA GLN A 117 -4.36 14.79 -13.33
C GLN A 117 -5.60 14.82 -14.22
N ASP A 118 -6.74 15.24 -13.67
CA ASP A 118 -7.96 15.44 -14.44
C ASP A 118 -7.85 16.69 -15.33
N THR A 119 -7.57 16.49 -16.61
CA THR A 119 -7.42 17.57 -17.61
C THR A 119 -8.72 18.34 -17.87
N ARG A 120 -9.88 17.82 -17.45
CA ARG A 120 -11.17 18.52 -17.60
C ARG A 120 -11.37 19.61 -16.56
N LYS A 121 -10.68 19.54 -15.42
CA LYS A 121 -10.71 20.58 -14.37
C LYS A 121 -9.61 21.63 -14.54
N THR A 122 -8.60 21.36 -15.37
CA THR A 122 -7.43 22.24 -15.55
C THR A 122 -7.65 23.46 -16.44
N ARG A 123 -8.84 23.68 -17.02
CA ARG A 123 -9.15 24.96 -17.71
C ARG A 123 -9.46 26.12 -16.75
N ILE A 124 -9.72 25.85 -15.47
CA ILE A 124 -9.99 26.92 -14.47
C ILE A 124 -8.92 26.97 -13.38
N SER A 125 -8.26 25.85 -13.08
CA SER A 125 -7.10 25.83 -12.19
C SER A 125 -5.81 25.90 -13.02
N LYS A 126 -5.45 27.11 -13.47
CA LYS A 126 -4.02 27.48 -13.49
C LYS A 126 -3.46 26.99 -12.16
N VAL A 127 -2.33 26.31 -12.21
CA VAL A 127 -1.53 25.85 -11.07
C VAL A 127 -1.10 27.09 -10.27
N ARG A 128 -2.06 27.73 -9.61
CA ARG A 128 -1.83 28.52 -8.43
C ARG A 128 -1.52 27.47 -7.39
N SER A 129 -0.25 27.41 -7.00
CA SER A 129 0.11 27.16 -5.62
C SER A 129 -0.79 28.05 -4.76
N GLY A 130 -1.98 27.52 -4.45
CA GLY A 130 -2.96 28.19 -3.63
C GLY A 130 -2.32 28.36 -2.28
N LEU A 131 -2.36 29.59 -1.80
CA LEU A 131 -1.82 30.10 -0.55
C LEU A 131 -2.19 29.28 0.72
N HIS A 132 -2.89 28.16 0.62
CA HIS A 132 -3.40 27.31 1.72
C HIS A 132 -3.31 25.80 1.37
N GLY A 133 -2.11 25.24 1.19
CA GLY A 133 -1.75 23.85 1.54
C GLY A 133 -2.60 22.65 1.05
N ALA A 134 -3.56 22.82 0.14
CA ALA A 134 -4.45 21.74 -0.26
C ALA A 134 -3.80 20.87 -1.35
N THR A 135 -3.28 19.71 -0.96
CA THR A 135 -2.76 18.71 -1.90
C THR A 135 -3.84 18.32 -2.93
N VAL A 136 -3.60 18.62 -4.21
CA VAL A 136 -4.50 18.20 -5.30
C VAL A 136 -4.48 16.68 -5.38
N ARG A 137 -5.65 16.06 -5.19
CA ARG A 137 -5.79 14.59 -5.25
C ARG A 137 -6.04 14.15 -6.70
N PRO A 138 -5.14 13.35 -7.32
CA PRO A 138 -5.31 12.85 -8.69
C PRO A 138 -6.48 11.85 -8.73
N PRO A 139 -7.21 11.68 -9.84
CA PRO A 139 -8.37 10.77 -9.91
C PRO A 139 -8.12 9.35 -9.37
N ALA A 140 -6.91 8.81 -9.53
CA ALA A 140 -6.53 7.49 -9.05
C ALA A 140 -6.28 7.40 -7.53
N TRP A 141 -6.27 8.52 -6.79
CA TRP A 141 -6.01 8.57 -5.35
C TRP A 141 -6.80 7.56 -4.49
N PRO A 142 -8.08 7.19 -4.80
CA PRO A 142 -8.81 6.21 -4.00
C PRO A 142 -8.25 4.79 -4.11
N TYR A 143 -7.45 4.49 -5.15
CA TYR A 143 -6.86 3.19 -5.44
C TYR A 143 -5.39 3.09 -4.96
N VAL A 144 -4.86 4.13 -4.33
CA VAL A 144 -3.50 4.16 -3.79
C VAL A 144 -3.48 3.51 -2.41
N VAL A 145 -2.56 2.56 -2.23
CA VAL A 145 -2.13 2.00 -0.95
C VAL A 145 -0.68 2.38 -0.74
N ILE A 146 -0.32 2.81 0.48
CA ILE A 146 1.05 3.21 0.81
C ILE A 146 1.63 2.25 1.86
N LEU A 147 2.89 1.85 1.69
CA LEU A 147 3.70 1.16 2.71
C LEU A 147 4.87 2.05 3.10
N ASP A 148 4.91 2.48 4.35
CA ASP A 148 5.98 3.32 4.87
C ASP A 148 6.05 3.12 6.39
N ASP A 149 7.26 3.06 6.95
CA ASP A 149 7.49 2.99 8.40
C ASP A 149 7.27 4.35 9.10
N PHE A 150 7.25 5.44 8.33
CA PHE A 150 7.06 6.81 8.76
C PHE A 150 5.83 7.48 8.11
N PRO A 151 4.60 7.15 8.55
CA PRO A 151 3.35 7.69 7.97
C PRO A 151 3.22 9.21 7.94
N ALA A 152 3.96 9.93 8.78
CA ALA A 152 3.98 11.40 8.79
C ALA A 152 4.52 11.98 7.47
N ALA A 153 5.43 11.28 6.78
CA ALA A 153 5.87 11.65 5.42
C ALA A 153 4.74 11.61 4.37
N TRP A 154 3.60 11.02 4.72
CA TRP A 154 2.41 10.92 3.90
C TRP A 154 1.21 11.65 4.52
N SER A 155 1.47 12.68 5.34
CA SER A 155 0.45 13.44 6.08
C SER A 155 -0.53 12.55 6.86
N ASN A 156 -0.07 11.38 7.32
CA ASN A 156 -0.89 10.37 8.00
C ASN A 156 -2.11 9.87 7.20
N LEU A 157 -2.01 9.88 5.86
CA LEU A 157 -3.09 9.47 4.97
C LEU A 157 -3.67 8.10 5.37
N ALA A 158 -5.00 7.96 5.30
CA ALA A 158 -5.69 6.75 5.76
C ALA A 158 -5.24 5.47 5.02
N SER A 159 -4.83 5.60 3.76
CA SER A 159 -4.33 4.49 2.96
C SER A 159 -2.85 4.15 3.18
N CYS A 160 -2.16 4.85 4.10
CA CYS A 160 -0.81 4.51 4.54
C CYS A 160 -0.86 3.40 5.60
N ILE A 161 -0.24 2.26 5.31
CA ILE A 161 -0.12 1.15 6.25
C ILE A 161 1.22 1.34 6.96
N PRO A 162 1.24 1.65 8.27
CA PRO A 162 2.48 1.79 9.00
C PRO A 162 3.18 0.45 9.07
N ILE A 163 4.39 0.38 8.52
CA ILE A 163 5.23 -0.81 8.57
C ILE A 163 6.15 -0.73 9.79
N ARG A 164 6.41 -1.87 10.44
CA ARG A 164 7.39 -1.91 11.52
C ARG A 164 8.77 -1.63 10.92
N PRO A 165 9.49 -0.61 11.40
CA PRO A 165 10.85 -0.32 10.95
C PRO A 165 11.71 -1.58 10.99
N PHE A 166 12.46 -1.81 9.91
CA PHE A 166 13.38 -2.92 9.78
C PHE A 166 14.78 -2.44 10.14
N PHE A 167 15.31 -2.98 11.23
CA PHE A 167 16.67 -2.75 11.69
C PHE A 167 17.32 -4.09 12.02
N VAL A 168 18.62 -4.20 11.78
CA VAL A 168 19.43 -5.33 12.22
C VAL A 168 20.52 -4.77 13.11
N GLY A 169 20.29 -4.73 14.43
CA GLY A 169 21.28 -4.17 15.36
C GLY A 169 22.54 -5.03 15.51
N ALA A 170 23.62 -4.44 16.01
CA ALA A 170 24.94 -5.05 16.20
C ALA A 170 24.91 -6.42 16.91
N ALA A 171 24.05 -6.58 17.91
CA ALA A 171 23.88 -7.84 18.65
C ALA A 171 23.35 -8.99 17.77
N ALA A 172 22.65 -8.67 16.67
CA ALA A 172 22.14 -9.65 15.72
C ALA A 172 23.16 -10.05 14.64
N MET A 173 24.28 -9.32 14.52
CA MET A 173 25.36 -9.60 13.56
C MET A 173 26.61 -10.25 14.19
N THR A 174 26.72 -10.21 15.52
CA THR A 174 27.87 -10.70 16.29
C THR A 174 27.87 -12.21 16.54
N ALA A 175 26.81 -12.93 16.18
CA ALA A 175 26.77 -14.38 16.25
C ALA A 175 27.45 -15.01 15.02
N VAL A 176 28.78 -15.16 15.11
CA VAL A 176 29.65 -16.02 14.28
C VAL A 176 29.50 -15.79 12.76
N SER A 177 30.46 -15.07 12.17
CA SER A 177 30.69 -14.86 10.71
C SER A 177 29.95 -13.73 9.98
N GLY A 178 29.44 -12.70 10.68
CA GLY A 178 28.81 -11.54 10.01
C GLY A 178 27.49 -11.89 9.30
N ARG A 179 26.83 -12.98 9.73
CA ARG A 179 25.54 -13.42 9.22
C ARG A 179 24.45 -13.15 10.27
N PRO A 180 23.31 -12.56 9.88
CA PRO A 180 22.24 -12.25 10.83
C PRO A 180 21.66 -13.49 11.51
N ILE A 181 21.30 -13.38 12.80
CA ILE A 181 20.71 -14.46 13.60
C ILE A 181 19.49 -15.11 12.88
N PRO A 182 19.49 -16.42 12.60
CA PRO A 182 18.42 -17.11 11.86
C PRO A 182 17.01 -16.94 12.42
N LYS A 183 16.86 -16.84 13.75
CA LYS A 183 15.55 -16.66 14.42
C LYS A 183 14.93 -15.28 14.14
N LEU A 184 15.76 -14.22 14.10
CA LEU A 184 15.31 -12.86 13.78
C LEU A 184 14.79 -12.81 12.32
N LEU A 185 15.54 -13.41 11.40
CA LEU A 185 15.18 -13.48 9.99
C LEU A 185 13.90 -14.29 9.74
N ALA A 186 13.68 -15.36 10.50
CA ALA A 186 12.45 -16.15 10.43
C ALA A 186 11.22 -15.34 10.87
N GLY A 187 11.34 -14.55 11.95
CA GLY A 187 10.30 -13.62 12.40
C GLY A 187 9.96 -12.56 11.35
N GLU A 188 10.98 -11.95 10.74
CA GLU A 188 10.79 -10.98 9.64
C GLU A 188 10.12 -11.61 8.42
N CYS A 189 10.48 -12.85 8.06
CA CYS A 189 9.81 -13.57 6.97
C CYS A 189 8.30 -13.69 7.24
N GLY A 190 7.93 -14.11 8.45
CA GLY A 190 6.53 -14.23 8.86
C GLY A 190 5.79 -12.89 8.79
N TYR A 191 6.42 -11.83 9.29
CA TYR A 191 5.88 -10.47 9.25
C TYR A 191 5.62 -9.99 7.81
N VAL A 192 6.61 -10.09 6.92
CA VAL A 192 6.47 -9.63 5.52
C VAL A 192 5.44 -10.47 4.76
N LEU A 193 5.34 -11.78 5.01
CA LEU A 193 4.29 -12.61 4.44
C LEU A 193 2.89 -12.22 4.97
N SER A 194 2.80 -11.76 6.21
CA SER A 194 1.57 -11.20 6.77
C SER A 194 1.17 -9.89 6.08
N VAL A 195 2.13 -8.97 5.85
CA VAL A 195 1.92 -7.73 5.07
C VAL A 195 1.44 -8.07 3.65
N HIS A 196 2.10 -9.01 2.97
CA HIS A 196 1.67 -9.50 1.66
C HIS A 196 0.21 -9.99 1.68
N ARG A 197 -0.15 -10.83 2.64
CA ARG A 197 -1.53 -11.34 2.78
C ARG A 197 -2.53 -10.21 3.00
N PHE A 198 -2.18 -9.22 3.82
CA PHE A 198 -3.04 -8.06 4.08
C PHE A 198 -3.30 -7.25 2.81
N LEU A 199 -2.26 -6.99 2.02
CA LEU A 199 -2.38 -6.30 0.73
C LEU A 199 -3.23 -7.09 -0.28
N CYS A 200 -3.09 -8.41 -0.35
CA CYS A 200 -3.96 -9.24 -1.19
C CYS A 200 -5.43 -9.17 -0.73
N LYS A 201 -5.70 -9.08 0.57
CA LYS A 201 -7.08 -8.92 1.09
C LYS A 201 -7.67 -7.56 0.76
N ILE A 202 -6.89 -6.48 0.87
CA ILE A 202 -7.33 -5.14 0.45
C ILE A 202 -7.75 -5.18 -1.03
N HIS A 203 -6.90 -5.76 -1.89
CA HIS A 203 -7.22 -5.94 -3.30
C HIS A 203 -8.52 -6.72 -3.50
N ALA A 204 -8.68 -7.87 -2.83
CA ALA A 204 -9.88 -8.70 -2.95
C ALA A 204 -11.16 -8.00 -2.48
N ILE A 205 -11.08 -7.07 -1.52
CA ILE A 205 -12.23 -6.27 -1.07
C ILE A 205 -12.59 -5.20 -2.10
N VAL A 206 -11.60 -4.51 -2.68
CA VAL A 206 -11.82 -3.46 -3.70
C VAL A 206 -12.32 -4.07 -5.01
N PHE A 207 -11.74 -5.20 -5.39
CA PHE A 207 -12.07 -5.93 -6.60
C PHE A 207 -12.55 -7.35 -6.22
N PRO A 208 -13.77 -7.49 -5.69
CA PRO A 208 -14.34 -8.79 -5.39
C PRO A 208 -14.41 -9.62 -6.68
N LYS A 209 -14.11 -10.91 -6.56
CA LYS A 209 -14.39 -11.88 -7.61
C LYS A 209 -15.91 -12.06 -7.66
N HIS A 210 -16.63 -11.12 -8.28
CA HIS A 210 -18.02 -11.41 -8.61
C HIS A 210 -18.04 -12.60 -9.55
N SER A 211 -18.92 -13.56 -9.24
CA SER A 211 -19.17 -14.75 -10.03
C SER A 211 -19.28 -14.37 -11.49
N ILE A 212 -18.80 -15.27 -12.35
CA ILE A 212 -19.14 -15.33 -13.78
C ILE A 212 -20.57 -14.79 -13.94
N GLN A 213 -20.70 -13.60 -14.50
CA GLN A 213 -21.94 -13.25 -15.18
C GLN A 213 -22.04 -14.31 -16.25
N THR A 214 -22.91 -15.29 -16.04
CA THR A 214 -23.42 -16.11 -17.12
C THR A 214 -23.86 -15.12 -18.18
N MET A 215 -23.14 -15.13 -19.30
CA MET A 215 -23.54 -14.46 -20.52
C MET A 215 -25.03 -14.79 -20.74
N PRO A 216 -25.87 -13.84 -21.17
CA PRO A 216 -27.19 -14.20 -21.65
C PRO A 216 -26.94 -15.16 -22.83
N SER A 217 -27.26 -16.43 -22.61
CA SER A 217 -27.29 -17.43 -23.67
C SER A 217 -28.24 -16.90 -24.72
N HIS A 218 -27.71 -16.65 -25.91
CA HIS A 218 -28.53 -16.36 -27.07
C HIS A 218 -29.52 -17.50 -27.26
N ASP A 219 -30.77 -17.08 -27.34
CA ASP A 219 -31.97 -17.86 -27.56
C ASP A 219 -31.87 -18.69 -28.85
N SER A 220 -32.27 -19.96 -28.75
CA SER A 220 -32.79 -20.74 -29.86
C SER A 220 -33.68 -21.85 -29.33
N GLY A 221 -35.00 -21.64 -29.32
CA GLY A 221 -35.97 -22.73 -29.42
C GLY A 221 -37.25 -22.59 -28.60
N GLN A 222 -38.27 -21.99 -29.24
CA GLN A 222 -39.69 -22.42 -29.27
C GLN A 222 -40.48 -22.65 -27.95
N ASN A 223 -41.51 -21.79 -27.77
CA ASN A 223 -42.91 -22.00 -27.32
C ASN A 223 -43.20 -23.04 -26.20
N VAL A 224 -44.00 -22.76 -25.17
CA VAL A 224 -45.49 -22.75 -25.20
C VAL A 224 -46.04 -22.27 -23.82
N ALA A 225 -47.14 -21.49 -23.89
CA ALA A 225 -48.26 -21.26 -22.96
C ALA A 225 -48.10 -20.60 -21.57
N ASP A 226 -48.92 -19.55 -21.42
CA ASP A 226 -49.52 -18.89 -20.24
C ASP A 226 -49.45 -19.61 -18.87
N GLU A 227 -48.99 -18.86 -17.86
CA GLU A 227 -49.78 -18.68 -16.64
C GLU A 227 -49.43 -17.36 -15.93
N GLN A 228 -50.38 -16.43 -15.93
CA GLN A 228 -50.34 -15.20 -15.14
C GLN A 228 -50.40 -15.54 -13.64
N LYS A 229 -49.37 -15.18 -12.86
CA LYS A 229 -49.51 -15.03 -11.40
C LYS A 229 -48.63 -13.91 -10.85
N ARG A 230 -49.28 -12.74 -10.70
CA ARG A 230 -49.14 -11.70 -9.67
C ARG A 230 -47.71 -11.33 -9.23
N GLU A 231 -47.29 -10.19 -9.76
CA GLU A 231 -46.31 -9.29 -9.14
C GLU A 231 -46.63 -9.02 -7.66
N LYS A 232 -45.67 -9.30 -6.77
CA LYS A 232 -45.38 -8.41 -5.63
C LYS A 232 -43.95 -7.89 -5.81
N LYS A 233 -43.83 -6.79 -6.55
CA LYS A 233 -42.61 -5.98 -6.64
C LYS A 233 -42.29 -5.41 -5.25
N HIS A 234 -41.49 -6.14 -4.47
CA HIS A 234 -40.65 -5.48 -3.47
C HIS A 234 -39.51 -4.80 -4.23
N THR A 235 -39.73 -3.54 -4.61
CA THR A 235 -38.67 -2.64 -5.04
C THR A 235 -37.82 -2.27 -3.82
N THR A 236 -36.98 -3.21 -3.37
CA THR A 236 -35.80 -2.84 -2.59
C THR A 236 -34.95 -1.94 -3.48
N LYS A 237 -35.01 -0.63 -3.21
CA LYS A 237 -34.07 0.36 -3.72
C LYS A 237 -32.66 -0.19 -3.47
N THR A 238 -32.06 -0.76 -4.50
CA THR A 238 -30.62 -1.06 -4.51
C THR A 238 -29.94 0.29 -4.42
N LYS A 239 -29.53 0.67 -3.20
CA LYS A 239 -28.59 1.76 -3.00
C LYS A 239 -27.46 1.51 -3.99
N THR A 240 -27.24 2.45 -4.90
CA THR A 240 -26.08 2.48 -5.77
C THR A 240 -24.84 2.64 -4.89
N THR A 241 -24.40 1.53 -4.30
CA THR A 241 -23.19 1.50 -3.47
C THR A 241 -22.03 1.70 -4.43
N THR A 242 -21.44 2.89 -4.39
CA THR A 242 -20.16 3.18 -5.04
C THR A 242 -19.18 2.03 -4.76
N PRO A 243 -18.46 1.53 -5.78
CA PRO A 243 -17.57 0.39 -5.61
C PRO A 243 -16.52 0.71 -4.53
N PRO A 244 -16.17 -0.27 -3.68
CA PRO A 244 -15.21 -0.07 -2.61
C PRO A 244 -13.85 0.38 -3.17
N THR A 245 -13.22 1.35 -2.50
CA THR A 245 -11.89 1.85 -2.85
C THR A 245 -10.88 1.45 -1.78
N ALA A 246 -9.60 1.40 -2.12
CA ALA A 246 -8.56 1.05 -1.16
C ALA A 246 -8.54 2.04 0.02
N TYR A 247 -8.69 3.34 -0.27
CA TYR A 247 -8.81 4.38 0.74
C TYR A 247 -10.01 4.17 1.66
N ALA A 248 -11.21 3.92 1.12
CA ALA A 248 -12.41 3.70 1.94
C ALA A 248 -12.28 2.44 2.81
N THR A 249 -11.74 1.35 2.25
CA THR A 249 -11.49 0.11 2.98
C THR A 249 -10.57 0.32 4.18
N LEU A 250 -9.42 1.00 3.98
CA LEU A 250 -8.46 1.27 5.04
C LEU A 250 -8.98 2.30 6.07
N LEU A 251 -9.69 3.33 5.61
CA LEU A 251 -10.34 4.30 6.49
C LEU A 251 -11.39 3.65 7.39
N ASN A 252 -12.23 2.77 6.84
CA ASN A 252 -13.24 2.04 7.61
C ASN A 252 -12.61 1.07 8.61
N LEU A 253 -11.54 0.36 8.22
CA LEU A 253 -10.78 -0.50 9.13
C LEU A 253 -10.21 0.29 10.32
N ARG A 254 -9.59 1.45 10.05
CA ARG A 254 -9.07 2.34 11.10
C ARG A 254 -10.17 2.82 12.04
N ARG A 255 -11.30 3.27 11.50
CA ARG A 255 -12.47 3.71 12.28
C ARG A 255 -12.99 2.60 13.18
N ARG A 256 -13.05 1.36 12.69
CA ARG A 256 -13.50 0.20 13.48
C ARG A 256 -12.56 -0.16 14.63
N ILE A 257 -11.25 -0.05 14.41
CA ILE A 257 -10.26 -0.26 15.48
C ILE A 257 -10.30 0.89 16.51
N ASN A 258 -10.76 2.07 16.09
CA ASN A 258 -11.02 3.25 16.92
C ASN A 258 -9.82 3.69 17.79
N SER A 259 -8.60 3.44 17.31
CA SER A 259 -7.36 3.90 17.95
C SER A 259 -6.21 3.81 16.95
N ASN A 260 -5.56 4.94 16.68
CA ASN A 260 -4.39 5.00 15.80
C ASN A 260 -3.22 4.17 16.35
N GLN A 261 -3.02 4.19 17.67
CA GLN A 261 -1.98 3.41 18.33
C GLN A 261 -2.26 1.90 18.21
N ARG A 262 -3.51 1.48 18.44
CA ARG A 262 -3.90 0.07 18.30
C ARG A 262 -3.78 -0.39 16.84
N PHE A 263 -4.18 0.44 15.88
CA PHE A 263 -4.03 0.17 14.45
C PHE A 263 -2.54 -0.04 14.10
N ARG A 264 -1.66 0.87 14.52
CA ARG A 264 -0.21 0.76 14.31
C ARG A 264 0.35 -0.52 14.91
N ASN A 265 0.01 -0.83 16.16
CA ASN A 265 0.47 -2.04 16.82
C ASN A 265 0.04 -3.31 16.08
N LEU A 266 -1.21 -3.37 15.59
CA LEU A 266 -1.69 -4.49 14.78
C LEU A 266 -0.92 -4.60 13.45
N CYS A 267 -0.62 -3.48 12.79
CA CYS A 267 0.21 -3.46 11.59
C CYS A 267 1.67 -3.87 11.85
N TYR A 268 2.19 -3.69 13.06
CA TYR A 268 3.56 -4.06 13.44
C TYR A 268 3.70 -5.53 13.84
N LEU A 269 2.62 -6.13 14.32
CA LEU A 269 2.60 -7.53 14.75
C LEU A 269 2.18 -8.48 13.63
N ASP A 270 0.95 -8.34 13.12
CA ASP A 270 0.36 -9.30 12.19
C ASP A 270 -0.80 -8.68 11.36
N PRO A 271 -0.48 -7.82 10.37
CA PRO A 271 -1.50 -7.12 9.59
C PRO A 271 -2.44 -8.06 8.82
N GLY A 272 -1.97 -9.26 8.47
CA GLY A 272 -2.71 -10.27 7.71
C GLY A 272 -4.02 -10.72 8.34
N HIS A 273 -4.23 -10.49 9.65
CA HIS A 273 -5.46 -10.85 10.36
C HIS A 273 -6.42 -9.68 10.57
N MET A 274 -6.03 -8.44 10.25
CA MET A 274 -6.82 -7.24 10.56
C MET A 274 -8.17 -7.18 9.82
N LEU A 275 -8.24 -7.70 8.59
CA LEU A 275 -9.48 -7.74 7.81
C LEU A 275 -10.34 -8.99 8.08
N ASN A 276 -9.87 -9.91 8.94
CA ASN A 276 -10.64 -11.08 9.37
C ASN A 276 -11.46 -10.82 10.63
N LEU A 277 -11.40 -9.61 11.20
CA LEU A 277 -12.10 -9.24 12.44
C LEU A 277 -13.64 -9.20 12.30
N ASP A 278 -14.21 -9.80 11.22
CA ASP A 278 -15.63 -9.71 10.85
C ASP A 278 -16.36 -11.03 10.59
N THR A 279 -15.77 -12.19 10.90
CA THR A 279 -16.52 -13.46 10.81
C THR A 279 -16.82 -14.01 12.20
N LYS A 280 -17.90 -13.47 12.79
CA LYS A 280 -18.64 -13.98 13.97
C LYS A 280 -17.87 -13.99 15.29
N ALA A 281 -18.58 -13.59 16.35
CA ALA A 281 -18.16 -13.80 17.72
C ALA A 281 -17.67 -15.25 17.95
N VAL A 282 -16.41 -15.41 18.35
CA VAL A 282 -15.94 -16.55 19.14
C VAL A 282 -14.95 -15.99 20.16
N GLY A 283 -15.30 -16.14 21.42
CA GLY A 283 -14.62 -15.54 22.55
C GLY A 283 -13.13 -15.87 22.66
N GLY A 284 -12.41 -14.91 23.23
CA GLY A 284 -11.25 -15.10 24.07
C GLY A 284 -9.93 -15.59 23.44
N ALA A 285 -9.90 -16.29 22.31
CA ALA A 285 -8.64 -16.87 21.81
C ALA A 285 -7.80 -15.88 20.96
N GLY A 286 -8.44 -15.10 20.09
CA GLY A 286 -7.78 -14.11 19.24
C GLY A 286 -7.24 -12.92 20.05
N GLU A 287 -8.01 -12.45 21.04
CA GLU A 287 -7.59 -11.39 21.96
C GLU A 287 -6.46 -11.83 22.89
N ARG A 288 -6.47 -13.08 23.39
CA ARG A 288 -5.37 -13.60 24.24
C ARG A 288 -4.04 -13.70 23.49
N ARG A 289 -4.05 -14.05 22.20
CA ARG A 289 -2.81 -14.09 21.39
C ARG A 289 -2.25 -12.69 21.11
N VAL A 290 -3.14 -11.73 20.87
CA VAL A 290 -2.76 -10.31 20.71
C VAL A 290 -2.28 -9.74 22.05
N GLN A 291 -3.00 -9.92 23.15
CA GLN A 291 -2.59 -9.48 24.49
C GLN A 291 -1.27 -10.11 24.96
N SER A 292 -1.01 -11.38 24.64
CA SER A 292 0.27 -12.06 24.91
C SER A 292 1.44 -11.42 24.15
N LEU A 293 1.22 -10.95 22.91
CA LEU A 293 2.23 -10.24 22.12
C LEU A 293 2.43 -8.79 22.60
N TYR A 294 1.40 -8.15 23.18
CA TYR A 294 1.50 -6.81 23.78
C TYR A 294 2.37 -6.78 25.05
N ALA A 295 2.59 -7.92 25.71
CA ALA A 295 3.44 -8.02 26.90
C ALA A 295 4.95 -7.94 26.59
N GLN A 296 5.35 -8.07 25.32
CA GLN A 296 6.74 -7.93 24.89
C GLN A 296 7.01 -6.48 24.47
N ARG A 297 7.54 -5.69 25.40
CA ARG A 297 7.89 -4.27 25.22
C ARG A 297 8.82 -4.09 24.01
N ILE A 298 8.37 -3.34 23.00
CA ILE A 298 9.24 -2.76 21.98
C ILE A 298 9.72 -1.41 22.53
N PRO A 299 11.03 -1.17 22.73
CA PRO A 299 11.53 0.11 23.17
C PRO A 299 11.28 1.17 22.07
N ILE A 300 10.59 2.24 22.46
CA ILE A 300 10.31 3.41 21.61
C ILE A 300 11.49 4.37 21.80
N SER A 301 12.52 4.27 20.96
CA SER A 301 13.58 5.28 20.90
C SER A 301 14.17 5.39 19.51
N SER A 302 13.57 6.22 18.64
CA SER A 302 14.24 6.74 17.43
C SER A 302 13.50 7.93 16.79
N PHE A 303 12.92 8.82 17.61
CA PHE A 303 12.14 9.96 17.12
C PHE A 303 12.98 11.14 16.59
N GLU A 304 14.31 11.17 16.81
CA GLU A 304 15.11 12.40 16.61
C GLU A 304 16.03 12.44 15.38
N ARG A 305 16.11 11.40 14.54
CA ARG A 305 17.07 11.37 13.42
C ARG A 305 16.53 11.76 12.04
N LYS A 306 15.23 11.99 11.85
CA LYS A 306 14.63 12.13 10.50
C LYS A 306 14.51 13.57 9.97
N LEU A 307 15.11 14.58 10.60
CA LEU A 307 14.99 16.00 10.16
C LEU A 307 16.30 16.82 10.18
N THR A 308 17.45 16.16 10.26
CA THR A 308 18.78 16.77 10.04
C THR A 308 19.41 16.16 8.80
#